data_AF-A0A0G4PKR3-F1
#
_entry.id   AF-A0A0G4PKR3-F1
#
_cell.length_a   1.000
_cell.length_b   1.000
_cell.length_c   1.000
_cell.angle_alpha   90.00
_cell.angle_beta   90.00
_cell.angle_gamma   90.00
#
_symmetry.space_group_name_H-M   'P 1'
#
loop_
_entity.id
_entity.type
_entity.pdbx_description
1 polymer ?
#
loop_
_entity_poly.entity_id
_entity_poly.type
_entity_poly.pdbx_seq_one_letter_code
_entity_poly.pdbx_strand_id
1 'polypeptide(L)'
;MAVNFTSIPLVDYNDSLSPDTKPRFLSALRSALVDVGFFYLQNPPIEVEIREALVKTTGAFFDLPTDKKVELDVVESKHFRGYACAGVEKTATISDQRETLTVGIDAPVHGSDSPIYYGLEGPNQWLPEETTPGLRKAVEVYIEQTQELAETFVFLIAEALEIHPDAFTKVLKREYPYSLLRIGAYPQMDPSKPTAADIQGVGPHKDSSFLTYLLQGTGHSSLEAQNKSGTWISVPPIPNTLVVNIGRSLETLTQGVCVATTHRVNLKPAQYLGADNIPLGKRLSFAFFQMVALDVTPEDMRVALPPHILALRDSDVKSDAETFFIDLFKGPAGEALLTNCITSYPEMGRRWYPEMLAKMLEQQHKGKLLDDAKLAGKSQTV
;
A
#
# COMPACT_ATOMS: atom_id res chain seq x y z
N MET A 1 29.25 -7.15 1.47
CA MET A 1 28.53 -6.04 2.11
C MET A 1 27.52 -5.53 1.09
N ALA A 2 26.23 -5.65 1.34
CA ALA A 2 25.22 -5.10 0.45
C ALA A 2 25.43 -3.59 0.34
N VAL A 3 25.46 -3.08 -0.89
CA VAL A 3 25.64 -1.64 -1.15
C VAL A 3 24.35 -0.94 -0.73
N ASN A 4 24.46 0.05 0.16
CA ASN A 4 23.32 0.91 0.50
C ASN A 4 22.95 1.74 -0.72
N PHE A 5 21.70 1.62 -1.19
CA PHE A 5 21.23 2.46 -2.29
C PHE A 5 21.21 3.93 -1.86
N THR A 6 21.56 4.80 -2.80
CA THR A 6 21.57 6.27 -2.65
C THR A 6 20.61 6.95 -3.62
N SER A 7 19.98 6.19 -4.51
CA SER A 7 18.97 6.63 -5.48
C SER A 7 17.99 5.50 -5.77
N ILE A 8 16.80 5.84 -6.24
CA ILE A 8 15.80 4.86 -6.69
C ILE A 8 16.06 4.51 -8.16
N PRO A 9 16.18 3.22 -8.52
CA PRO A 9 16.44 2.79 -9.89
C PRO A 9 15.25 3.08 -10.81
N LEU A 10 15.53 3.28 -12.10
CA LEU A 10 14.54 3.46 -13.16
C LEU A 10 14.54 2.21 -14.03
N VAL A 11 13.36 1.65 -14.28
CA VAL A 11 13.13 0.47 -15.11
C VAL A 11 12.15 0.86 -16.21
N ASP A 12 12.53 0.71 -17.49
CA ASP A 12 11.66 1.06 -18.62
C ASP A 12 10.78 -0.13 -19.03
N TYR A 13 9.47 0.01 -18.90
CA TYR A 13 8.52 -1.04 -19.27
C TYR A 13 8.63 -1.46 -20.73
N ASN A 14 8.99 -0.54 -21.64
CA ASN A 14 9.11 -0.86 -23.06
C ASN A 14 10.19 -1.91 -23.34
N ASP A 15 11.23 -1.98 -22.51
CA ASP A 15 12.26 -3.00 -22.64
C ASP A 15 11.71 -4.41 -22.40
N SER A 16 10.57 -4.56 -21.70
CA SER A 16 9.93 -5.87 -21.47
C SER A 16 9.19 -6.43 -22.69
N LEU A 17 8.91 -5.58 -23.69
CA LEU A 17 8.01 -5.91 -24.81
C LEU A 17 8.70 -6.65 -25.97
N SER A 18 10.03 -6.56 -26.09
CA SER A 18 10.81 -7.23 -27.14
C SER A 18 11.74 -8.30 -26.56
N PRO A 19 11.85 -9.48 -27.19
CA PRO A 19 12.81 -10.51 -26.79
C PRO A 19 14.26 -10.01 -26.69
N ASP A 20 14.65 -9.02 -27.50
CA ASP A 20 16.03 -8.51 -27.53
C ASP A 20 16.36 -7.64 -26.31
N THR A 21 15.39 -6.89 -25.79
CA THR A 21 15.56 -5.97 -24.67
C THR A 21 15.13 -6.58 -23.34
N LYS A 22 14.26 -7.59 -23.36
CA LYS A 22 13.68 -8.21 -22.16
C LYS A 22 14.74 -8.77 -21.19
N PRO A 23 15.86 -9.39 -21.63
CA PRO A 23 16.91 -9.81 -20.69
C PRO A 23 17.50 -8.65 -19.87
N ARG A 24 17.67 -7.47 -20.49
CA ARG A 24 18.13 -6.26 -19.79
C ARG A 24 17.07 -5.78 -18.79
N PHE A 25 15.80 -5.76 -19.20
CA PHE A 25 14.69 -5.41 -18.32
C PHE A 25 14.64 -6.31 -17.09
N LEU A 26 14.69 -7.64 -17.27
CA LEU A 26 14.61 -8.61 -16.18
C LEU A 26 15.80 -8.48 -15.22
N SER A 27 17.00 -8.20 -15.75
CA SER A 27 18.18 -7.94 -14.92
C SER A 27 18.02 -6.66 -14.08
N ALA A 28 17.54 -5.58 -14.69
CA ALA A 28 17.29 -4.31 -13.99
C ALA A 28 16.18 -4.46 -12.94
N LEU A 29 15.09 -5.16 -13.29
CA LEU A 29 13.98 -5.47 -12.38
C LEU A 29 14.47 -6.30 -11.19
N ARG A 30 15.26 -7.36 -11.42
CA ARG A 30 15.82 -8.18 -10.34
C ARG A 30 16.67 -7.34 -9.38
N SER A 31 17.56 -6.50 -9.89
CA SER A 31 18.38 -5.63 -9.05
C SER A 31 17.53 -4.64 -8.25
N ALA A 32 16.53 -4.00 -8.88
CA ALA A 32 15.58 -3.14 -8.17
C ALA A 32 14.85 -3.89 -7.05
N LEU A 33 14.41 -5.12 -7.29
CA LEU A 33 13.66 -5.91 -6.32
C LEU A 33 14.52 -6.35 -5.12
N VAL A 34 15.74 -6.81 -5.39
CA VAL A 34 16.64 -7.40 -4.38
C VAL A 34 17.42 -6.33 -3.61
N ASP A 35 17.93 -5.31 -4.32
CA ASP A 35 18.86 -4.35 -3.74
C ASP A 35 18.15 -3.16 -3.08
N VAL A 36 16.95 -2.80 -3.57
CA VAL A 36 16.28 -1.54 -3.22
C VAL A 36 14.87 -1.73 -2.66
N GLY A 37 14.04 -2.60 -3.24
CA GLY A 37 12.64 -2.75 -2.86
C GLY A 37 11.71 -1.61 -3.36
N PHE A 38 12.26 -0.68 -4.15
CA PHE A 38 11.61 0.45 -4.80
C PHE A 38 12.21 0.66 -6.19
N PHE A 39 11.40 1.06 -7.16
CA PHE A 39 11.86 1.55 -8.46
C PHE A 39 10.85 2.48 -9.10
N TYR A 40 11.32 3.31 -10.02
CA TYR A 40 10.44 3.97 -10.99
C TYR A 40 10.21 3.03 -12.16
N LEU A 41 8.96 2.83 -12.52
CA LEU A 41 8.56 2.20 -13.77
C LEU A 41 8.27 3.28 -14.80
N GLN A 42 9.16 3.41 -15.78
CA GLN A 42 9.00 4.34 -16.90
C GLN A 42 8.11 3.73 -17.98
N ASN A 43 7.36 4.60 -18.67
CA ASN A 43 6.47 4.21 -19.77
C ASN A 43 5.49 3.09 -19.38
N PRO A 44 4.83 3.16 -18.21
CA PRO A 44 3.81 2.16 -17.85
C PRO A 44 2.75 2.12 -18.96
N PRO A 45 2.14 0.97 -19.24
CA PRO A 45 1.09 0.81 -20.25
C PRO A 45 -0.25 1.37 -19.73
N ILE A 46 -0.24 2.60 -19.22
CA ILE A 46 -1.40 3.35 -18.76
C ILE A 46 -1.35 4.70 -19.47
N GLU A 47 -2.37 4.99 -20.27
CA GLU A 47 -2.43 6.22 -21.06
C GLU A 47 -2.24 7.46 -20.18
N VAL A 48 -1.56 8.47 -20.74
CA VAL A 48 -1.27 9.72 -20.01
C VAL A 48 -2.57 10.42 -19.67
N GLU A 49 -3.52 10.42 -20.60
CA GLU A 49 -4.83 11.04 -20.52
C GLU A 49 -5.66 10.45 -19.37
N ILE A 50 -5.55 9.14 -19.10
CA ILE A 50 -6.21 8.47 -17.97
C ILE A 50 -5.63 8.97 -16.65
N ARG A 51 -4.31 9.06 -16.54
CA ARG A 51 -3.62 9.57 -15.34
C ARG A 51 -3.93 11.05 -15.09
N GLU A 52 -3.94 11.86 -16.15
CA GLU A 52 -4.29 13.28 -16.07
C GLU A 52 -5.76 13.50 -15.68
N ALA A 53 -6.68 12.71 -16.26
CA ALA A 53 -8.09 12.74 -15.90
C ALA A 53 -8.28 12.39 -14.42
N LEU A 54 -7.63 11.33 -13.93
CA LEU A 54 -7.68 10.92 -12.53
C LEU A 54 -7.18 12.03 -11.59
N VAL A 55 -6.03 12.64 -11.91
CA VAL A 55 -5.47 13.74 -11.11
C VAL A 55 -6.43 14.92 -11.07
N LYS A 56 -6.99 15.30 -12.22
CA LYS A 56 -7.92 16.42 -12.35
C LYS A 56 -9.22 16.20 -11.57
N THR A 57 -9.91 15.08 -11.80
CA THR A 57 -11.22 14.81 -11.18
C THR A 57 -11.10 14.63 -9.67
N THR A 58 -10.02 13.98 -9.22
CA THR A 58 -9.79 13.78 -7.79
C THR A 58 -9.33 15.06 -7.09
N GLY A 59 -8.54 15.90 -7.78
CA GLY A 59 -8.19 17.24 -7.30
C GLY A 59 -9.45 18.06 -7.00
N ALA A 60 -10.39 18.06 -7.94
CA ALA A 60 -11.69 18.73 -7.81
C ALA A 60 -12.55 18.14 -6.68
N PHE A 61 -12.58 16.81 -6.51
CA PHE A 61 -13.23 16.17 -5.34
C PHE A 61 -12.67 16.70 -4.02
N PHE A 62 -11.34 16.74 -3.87
CA PHE A 62 -10.73 17.20 -2.63
C PHE A 62 -10.84 18.72 -2.41
N ASP A 63 -11.22 19.50 -3.44
CA ASP A 63 -11.54 20.93 -3.32
C ASP A 63 -12.99 21.18 -2.91
N LEU A 64 -13.84 20.14 -2.87
CA LEU A 64 -15.20 20.25 -2.36
C LEU A 64 -15.21 20.64 -0.87
N PRO A 65 -16.26 21.36 -0.42
CA PRO A 65 -16.53 21.56 0.99
C PRO A 65 -16.52 20.25 1.79
N THR A 66 -16.01 20.29 3.02
CA THR A 66 -15.88 19.09 3.86
C THR A 66 -17.22 18.38 4.08
N ASP A 67 -18.32 19.11 4.22
CA ASP A 67 -19.68 18.57 4.37
C ASP A 67 -20.11 17.71 3.17
N LYS A 68 -19.59 17.99 1.96
CA LYS A 68 -19.81 17.14 0.78
C LYS A 68 -18.93 15.90 0.78
N LYS A 69 -17.67 16.02 1.18
CA LYS A 69 -16.74 14.87 1.20
C LYS A 69 -17.16 13.82 2.24
N VAL A 70 -17.66 14.25 3.40
CA VAL A 70 -18.16 13.34 4.47
C VAL A 70 -19.48 12.64 4.12
N GLU A 71 -20.19 13.03 3.05
CA GLU A 71 -21.29 12.19 2.54
C GLU A 71 -20.79 10.81 2.08
N LEU A 72 -19.48 10.68 1.78
CA LEU A 72 -18.81 9.41 1.50
C LEU A 72 -18.01 8.88 2.70
N ASP A 73 -18.33 9.26 3.94
CA ASP A 73 -17.56 8.83 5.12
C ASP A 73 -17.33 7.32 5.10
N VAL A 74 -16.06 6.91 5.23
CA VAL A 74 -15.67 5.50 5.26
C VAL A 74 -16.40 4.72 6.36
N VAL A 75 -16.81 5.39 7.45
CA VAL A 75 -17.61 4.79 8.53
C VAL A 75 -18.94 4.24 8.05
N GLU A 76 -19.51 4.83 7.00
CA GLU A 76 -20.79 4.42 6.41
C GLU A 76 -20.66 3.23 5.44
N SER A 77 -19.46 2.72 5.20
CA SER A 77 -19.21 1.57 4.35
C SER A 77 -18.80 0.34 5.15
N LYS A 78 -19.63 -0.72 5.10
CA LYS A 78 -19.26 -2.08 5.57
C LYS A 78 -17.96 -2.60 4.93
N HIS A 79 -17.62 -2.12 3.74
CA HIS A 79 -16.50 -2.56 2.91
C HIS A 79 -15.24 -1.69 3.03
N PHE A 80 -15.21 -0.76 4.00
CA PHE A 80 -14.07 0.15 4.22
C PHE A 80 -13.71 0.97 2.95
N ARG A 81 -14.71 1.38 2.17
CA ARG A 81 -14.61 2.27 1.00
C ARG A 81 -15.07 3.66 1.37
N GLY A 82 -14.56 4.69 0.72
CA GLY A 82 -14.98 6.08 0.94
C GLY A 82 -13.90 6.98 1.52
N TYR A 83 -14.34 8.12 2.02
CA TYR A 83 -13.55 9.26 2.44
C TYR A 83 -13.18 9.20 3.92
N ALA A 84 -11.94 9.56 4.26
CA ALA A 84 -11.51 9.83 5.62
C ALA A 84 -10.87 11.22 5.73
N CYS A 85 -11.23 11.95 6.77
CA CYS A 85 -10.67 13.27 7.08
C CYS A 85 -9.19 13.20 7.46
N ALA A 86 -8.49 14.32 7.25
CA ALA A 86 -7.12 14.50 7.73
C ALA A 86 -6.98 14.29 9.24
N GLY A 87 -5.91 13.57 9.63
CA GLY A 87 -5.56 13.31 11.02
C GLY A 87 -6.33 12.18 11.71
N VAL A 88 -7.34 11.59 11.05
CA VAL A 88 -8.08 10.42 11.56
C VAL A 88 -7.20 9.18 11.61
N GLU A 89 -6.44 8.95 10.54
CA GLU A 89 -5.53 7.82 10.43
C GLU A 89 -4.25 8.06 11.21
N LYS A 90 -3.65 6.99 11.73
CA LYS A 90 -2.40 7.07 12.49
C LYS A 90 -1.39 6.06 11.99
N THR A 91 -0.17 6.51 11.76
CA THR A 91 0.98 5.67 11.47
C THR A 91 2.06 5.94 12.50
N ALA A 92 2.71 4.87 12.99
CA ALA A 92 3.70 4.97 14.08
C ALA A 92 3.17 5.77 15.30
N THR A 93 1.88 5.59 15.63
CA THR A 93 1.14 6.29 16.72
C THR A 93 0.88 7.78 16.53
N ILE A 94 1.35 8.38 15.44
CA ILE A 94 1.19 9.79 15.10
C ILE A 94 0.12 9.93 14.01
N SER A 95 -0.70 10.98 14.09
CA SER A 95 -1.74 11.26 13.09
C SER A 95 -1.15 11.64 11.73
N ASP A 96 -1.67 11.00 10.68
CA ASP A 96 -1.28 11.23 9.30
C ASP A 96 -2.03 12.45 8.73
N GLN A 97 -1.28 13.47 8.30
CA GLN A 97 -1.82 14.71 7.75
C GLN A 97 -2.21 14.53 6.28
N ARG A 98 -3.26 13.74 6.04
CA ARG A 98 -3.85 13.54 4.71
C ARG A 98 -5.34 13.23 4.79
N GLU A 99 -6.11 13.78 3.87
CA GLU A 99 -7.40 13.22 3.52
C GLU A 99 -7.20 11.99 2.64
N THR A 100 -8.10 11.00 2.73
CA THR A 100 -8.06 9.83 1.86
C THR A 100 -9.41 9.57 1.21
N LEU A 101 -9.40 9.06 -0.02
CA LEU A 101 -10.53 8.41 -0.67
C LEU A 101 -10.07 6.99 -1.04
N THR A 102 -10.71 5.98 -0.45
CA THR A 102 -10.38 4.56 -0.66
C THR A 102 -11.44 3.92 -1.55
N VAL A 103 -11.00 3.34 -2.66
CA VAL A 103 -11.83 2.65 -3.67
C VAL A 103 -11.20 1.28 -3.91
N GLY A 104 -12.00 0.24 -4.11
CA GLY A 104 -11.52 -1.09 -4.50
C GLY A 104 -12.02 -1.49 -5.87
N ILE A 105 -11.64 -2.70 -6.30
CA ILE A 105 -12.34 -3.37 -7.41
C ILE A 105 -13.80 -3.52 -7.00
N ASP A 106 -14.72 -2.99 -7.82
CA ASP A 106 -16.15 -3.00 -7.52
C ASP A 106 -16.67 -4.44 -7.55
N ALA A 107 -17.33 -4.86 -6.47
CA ALA A 107 -17.79 -6.24 -6.31
C ALA A 107 -19.21 -6.25 -5.74
N PRO A 108 -20.05 -7.24 -6.12
CA PRO A 108 -21.34 -7.43 -5.47
C PRO A 108 -21.14 -7.79 -3.99
N VAL A 109 -22.16 -7.51 -3.17
CA VAL A 109 -22.15 -7.93 -1.77
C VAL A 109 -22.25 -9.45 -1.70
N HIS A 110 -21.30 -10.06 -1.01
CA HIS A 110 -21.29 -11.50 -0.75
C HIS A 110 -22.47 -11.95 0.12
N GLY A 111 -22.97 -13.16 -0.13
CA GLY A 111 -24.07 -13.76 0.61
C GLY A 111 -23.71 -14.07 2.08
N SER A 112 -24.72 -14.34 2.91
CA SER A 112 -24.53 -14.65 4.33
C SER A 112 -23.74 -15.94 4.60
N ASP A 113 -23.69 -16.83 3.62
CA ASP A 113 -22.97 -18.11 3.72
C ASP A 113 -21.48 -17.97 3.41
N SER A 114 -21.05 -16.81 2.87
CA SER A 114 -19.64 -16.52 2.62
C SER A 114 -18.90 -16.22 3.92
N PRO A 115 -17.60 -16.58 4.03
CA PRO A 115 -16.77 -16.17 5.16
C PRO A 115 -16.83 -14.67 5.43
N ILE A 116 -16.88 -14.28 6.70
CA ILE A 116 -17.12 -12.88 7.12
C ILE A 116 -16.08 -11.88 6.55
N TYR A 117 -14.86 -12.34 6.28
CA TYR A 117 -13.80 -11.50 5.72
C TYR A 117 -14.07 -11.02 4.29
N TYR A 118 -14.96 -11.69 3.54
CA TYR A 118 -15.45 -11.16 2.27
C TYR A 118 -16.30 -9.89 2.44
N GLY A 119 -16.63 -9.49 3.67
CA GLY A 119 -17.12 -8.14 3.97
C GLY A 119 -16.15 -7.02 3.58
N LEU A 120 -14.87 -7.31 3.35
CA LEU A 120 -13.89 -6.37 2.79
C LEU A 120 -14.11 -6.06 1.30
N GLU A 121 -14.86 -6.91 0.60
CA GLU A 121 -15.27 -6.74 -0.79
C GLU A 121 -16.71 -6.27 -0.86
N GLY A 122 -16.98 -5.38 -1.82
CA GLY A 122 -18.30 -4.83 -2.03
C GLY A 122 -18.27 -3.52 -2.82
N PRO A 123 -19.43 -2.87 -2.95
CA PRO A 123 -19.57 -1.67 -3.75
C PRO A 123 -18.76 -0.50 -3.19
N ASN A 124 -18.26 0.33 -4.10
CA ASN A 124 -17.66 1.62 -3.77
C ASN A 124 -18.72 2.69 -3.47
N GLN A 125 -18.32 3.73 -2.72
CA GLN A 125 -19.16 4.90 -2.45
C GLN A 125 -18.87 6.01 -3.47
N TRP A 126 -19.92 6.62 -4.03
CA TRP A 126 -19.81 7.68 -5.04
C TRP A 126 -20.79 8.81 -4.75
N LEU A 127 -20.33 10.06 -4.89
CA LEU A 127 -21.22 11.21 -4.97
C LEU A 127 -21.96 11.20 -6.32
N PRO A 128 -23.09 11.89 -6.44
CA PRO A 128 -23.79 12.04 -7.71
C PRO A 128 -22.88 12.62 -8.80
N GLU A 129 -23.08 12.18 -10.06
CA GLU A 129 -22.26 12.59 -11.21
C GLU A 129 -22.28 14.11 -11.41
N GLU A 130 -23.39 14.78 -11.09
CA GLU A 130 -23.50 16.24 -11.14
C GLU A 130 -22.63 16.97 -10.10
N THR A 131 -22.28 16.30 -8.99
CA THR A 131 -21.43 16.84 -7.92
C THR A 131 -19.95 16.57 -8.19
N THR A 132 -19.63 15.38 -8.72
CA THR A 132 -18.26 14.98 -9.08
C THR A 132 -18.16 14.47 -10.52
N PRO A 133 -18.34 15.33 -11.54
CA PRO A 133 -18.39 14.90 -12.93
C PRO A 133 -17.12 14.15 -13.35
N GLY A 134 -17.31 12.94 -13.88
CA GLY A 134 -16.25 12.09 -14.40
C GLY A 134 -15.36 11.42 -13.36
N LEU A 135 -15.53 11.68 -12.05
CA LEU A 135 -14.68 11.10 -11.00
C LEU A 135 -14.73 9.58 -11.00
N ARG A 136 -15.93 9.01 -10.94
CA ARG A 136 -16.14 7.55 -10.90
C ARG A 136 -15.46 6.88 -12.08
N LYS A 137 -15.75 7.36 -13.29
CA LYS A 137 -15.18 6.83 -14.53
C LYS A 137 -13.65 6.91 -14.54
N ALA A 138 -13.07 8.04 -14.15
CA ALA A 138 -11.61 8.20 -14.12
C ALA A 138 -10.93 7.24 -13.15
N VAL A 139 -11.54 7.01 -11.98
CA VAL A 139 -11.03 6.05 -10.99
C VAL A 139 -11.16 4.61 -11.47
N GLU A 140 -12.33 4.21 -11.96
CA GLU A 140 -12.58 2.83 -12.43
C GLU A 140 -11.65 2.45 -13.59
N VAL A 141 -11.49 3.33 -14.59
CA VAL A 141 -10.58 3.11 -15.73
C VAL A 141 -9.12 3.02 -15.29
N TYR A 142 -8.70 3.86 -14.33
CA TYR A 142 -7.33 3.78 -13.81
C TYR A 142 -7.08 2.48 -13.02
N ILE A 143 -8.05 2.03 -12.22
CA ILE A 143 -7.99 0.75 -11.49
C ILE A 143 -7.84 -0.41 -12.48
N GLU A 144 -8.65 -0.45 -13.53
CA GLU A 144 -8.60 -1.50 -14.56
C GLU A 144 -7.23 -1.57 -15.23
N GLN A 145 -6.72 -0.46 -15.77
CA GLN A 145 -5.41 -0.42 -16.44
C GLN A 145 -4.24 -0.75 -15.49
N THR A 146 -4.32 -0.29 -14.24
CA THR A 146 -3.28 -0.61 -13.24
C THR A 146 -3.35 -2.08 -12.81
N GLN A 147 -4.53 -2.68 -12.76
CA GLN A 147 -4.71 -4.10 -12.48
C GLN A 147 -4.11 -4.96 -13.61
N GLU A 148 -4.34 -4.62 -14.88
CA GLU A 148 -3.72 -5.33 -16.02
C GLU A 148 -2.18 -5.28 -15.98
N LEU A 149 -1.64 -4.09 -15.67
CA LEU A 149 -0.21 -3.92 -15.43
C LEU A 149 0.26 -4.80 -14.27
N ALA A 150 -0.47 -4.78 -13.16
CA ALA A 150 -0.13 -5.52 -11.95
C ALA A 150 -0.10 -7.03 -12.19
N GLU A 151 -1.04 -7.55 -12.98
CA GLU A 151 -1.06 -8.95 -13.40
C GLU A 151 0.11 -9.33 -14.30
N THR A 152 0.52 -8.43 -15.20
CA THR A 152 1.71 -8.64 -16.04
C THR A 152 2.97 -8.74 -15.19
N PHE A 153 3.10 -7.88 -14.18
CA PHE A 153 4.26 -7.87 -13.29
C PHE A 153 4.39 -9.13 -12.44
N VAL A 154 3.31 -9.85 -12.16
CA VAL A 154 3.38 -11.17 -11.49
C VAL A 154 4.31 -12.11 -12.25
N PHE A 155 4.17 -12.18 -13.58
CA PHE A 155 4.98 -13.04 -14.43
C PHE A 155 6.38 -12.49 -14.65
N LEU A 156 6.52 -11.16 -14.84
CA LEU A 156 7.82 -10.53 -15.00
C LEU A 156 8.72 -10.71 -13.76
N ILE A 157 8.13 -10.68 -12.56
CA ILE A 157 8.86 -10.92 -11.32
C ILE A 157 9.23 -12.40 -11.19
N ALA A 158 8.32 -13.32 -11.51
CA ALA A 158 8.64 -14.75 -11.52
C ALA A 158 9.81 -15.06 -12.47
N GLU A 159 9.79 -14.48 -13.67
CA GLU A 159 10.86 -14.61 -14.65
C GLU A 159 12.16 -13.93 -14.19
N ALA A 160 12.07 -12.72 -13.61
CA ALA A 160 13.22 -12.03 -13.04
C ALA A 160 13.84 -12.81 -11.89
N LEU A 161 13.07 -13.58 -11.12
CA LEU A 161 13.54 -14.46 -10.06
C LEU A 161 13.85 -15.88 -10.54
N GLU A 162 13.79 -16.15 -11.85
CA GLU A 162 14.09 -17.45 -12.45
C GLU A 162 13.27 -18.61 -11.83
N ILE A 163 12.01 -18.34 -11.50
CA ILE A 163 11.07 -19.32 -10.97
C ILE A 163 9.96 -19.62 -11.97
N HIS A 164 9.12 -20.61 -11.66
CA HIS A 164 7.99 -20.96 -12.50
C HIS A 164 7.06 -19.75 -12.71
N PRO A 165 6.60 -19.46 -13.95
CA PRO A 165 5.76 -18.28 -14.23
C PRO A 165 4.51 -18.18 -13.34
N ASP A 166 3.91 -19.32 -12.99
CA ASP A 166 2.71 -19.40 -12.14
C ASP A 166 3.00 -19.42 -10.64
N ALA A 167 4.26 -19.24 -10.20
CA ALA A 167 4.62 -19.38 -8.79
C ALA A 167 3.81 -18.47 -7.85
N PHE A 168 3.42 -17.28 -8.32
CA PHE A 168 2.66 -16.29 -7.57
C PHE A 168 1.17 -16.24 -7.93
N THR A 169 0.73 -16.85 -9.04
CA THR A 169 -0.67 -16.75 -9.49
C THR A 169 -1.64 -17.34 -8.47
N LYS A 170 -1.23 -18.42 -7.79
CA LYS A 170 -2.02 -19.09 -6.74
C LYS A 170 -2.38 -18.20 -5.53
N VAL A 171 -1.70 -17.07 -5.32
CA VAL A 171 -2.02 -16.14 -4.22
C VAL A 171 -2.66 -14.83 -4.69
N LEU A 172 -2.64 -14.54 -5.99
CA LEU A 172 -3.14 -13.29 -6.57
C LEU A 172 -4.39 -13.47 -7.44
N LYS A 173 -4.46 -14.57 -8.22
CA LYS A 173 -5.51 -14.86 -9.19
C LYS A 173 -6.45 -15.94 -8.66
N ARG A 174 -7.24 -15.59 -7.64
CA ARG A 174 -8.33 -16.41 -7.10
C ARG A 174 -9.66 -16.00 -7.74
N GLU A 175 -10.73 -16.71 -7.41
CA GLU A 175 -12.09 -16.36 -7.85
C GLU A 175 -12.44 -14.90 -7.50
N TYR A 176 -11.92 -14.42 -6.36
CA TYR A 176 -12.11 -13.07 -5.86
C TYR A 176 -10.75 -12.40 -5.63
N PRO A 177 -10.18 -11.68 -6.63
CA PRO A 177 -8.96 -10.90 -6.45
C PRO A 177 -9.26 -9.67 -5.59
N TYR A 178 -8.33 -9.31 -4.70
CA TYR A 178 -8.48 -8.16 -3.83
C TYR A 178 -7.42 -7.12 -4.17
N SER A 179 -7.82 -5.91 -4.55
CA SER A 179 -6.92 -4.78 -4.77
C SER A 179 -7.63 -3.46 -4.48
N LEU A 180 -6.85 -2.45 -4.08
CA LEU A 180 -7.36 -1.19 -3.56
C LEU A 180 -6.61 -0.01 -4.17
N LEU A 181 -7.34 1.01 -4.59
CA LEU A 181 -6.79 2.34 -4.84
C LEU A 181 -7.05 3.23 -3.62
N ARG A 182 -5.97 3.76 -3.04
CA ARG A 182 -6.06 4.78 -2.00
C ARG A 182 -5.51 6.08 -2.54
N ILE A 183 -6.39 7.07 -2.61
CA ILE A 183 -6.05 8.39 -3.10
C ILE A 183 -5.86 9.31 -1.90
N GLY A 184 -4.67 9.89 -1.77
CA GLY A 184 -4.31 10.78 -0.69
C GLY A 184 -4.19 12.23 -1.16
N ALA A 185 -4.80 13.14 -0.39
CA ALA A 185 -4.63 14.57 -0.54
C ALA A 185 -3.97 15.16 0.71
N TYR A 186 -2.82 15.79 0.54
CA TYR A 186 -2.02 16.31 1.65
C TYR A 186 -2.06 17.84 1.59
N PRO A 187 -2.47 18.51 2.68
CA PRO A 187 -2.56 19.96 2.71
C PRO A 187 -1.15 20.58 2.64
N GLN A 188 -1.08 21.83 2.20
CA GLN A 188 0.11 22.63 2.44
C GLN A 188 0.11 23.06 3.91
N MET A 189 1.15 22.72 4.65
CA MET A 189 1.27 23.06 6.07
C MET A 189 1.60 24.55 6.25
N ASP A 190 1.11 25.14 7.35
CA ASP A 190 1.53 26.47 7.80
C ASP A 190 3.02 26.42 8.19
N PRO A 191 3.89 27.22 7.55
CA PRO A 191 5.33 27.17 7.78
C PRO A 191 5.78 27.79 9.11
N SER A 192 4.89 28.41 9.88
CA SER A 192 5.26 29.29 11.00
C SER A 192 5.88 28.61 12.22
N LYS A 193 5.71 27.27 12.39
CA LYS A 193 6.48 26.36 13.29
C LYS A 193 5.87 24.93 13.27
N PRO A 194 6.18 24.08 12.29
CA PRO A 194 5.57 22.75 12.25
C PRO A 194 6.22 21.83 13.29
N THR A 195 5.40 21.14 14.09
CA THR A 195 5.83 20.03 14.97
C THR A 195 6.16 18.77 14.17
N ALA A 196 6.74 17.75 14.82
CA ALA A 196 6.98 16.46 14.18
C ALA A 196 5.68 15.78 13.70
N ALA A 197 4.56 16.00 14.42
CA ALA A 197 3.24 15.50 14.02
C ALA A 197 2.69 16.27 12.80
N ASP A 198 2.98 17.57 12.71
CA ASP A 198 2.52 18.43 11.63
C ASP A 198 3.18 18.09 10.28
N ILE A 199 4.43 17.63 10.30
CA ILE A 199 5.15 17.25 9.07
C ILE A 199 4.92 15.79 8.66
N GLN A 200 4.21 14.98 9.45
CA GLN A 200 3.92 13.60 9.11
C GLN A 200 2.73 13.53 8.15
N GLY A 201 3.01 13.34 6.86
CA GLY A 201 1.95 13.01 5.91
C GLY A 201 1.53 11.56 6.06
N VAL A 202 2.51 10.66 6.13
CA VAL A 202 2.37 9.25 6.52
C VAL A 202 3.65 8.85 7.22
N GLY A 203 3.55 8.25 8.40
CA GLY A 203 4.72 7.80 9.16
C GLY A 203 5.54 6.70 8.46
N PRO A 204 6.73 6.37 8.99
CA PRO A 204 7.51 5.22 8.52
C PRO A 204 6.72 3.90 8.59
N HIS A 205 6.57 3.22 7.46
CA HIS A 205 5.86 1.94 7.37
C HIS A 205 6.34 1.10 6.19
N LYS A 206 5.87 -0.15 6.13
CA LYS A 206 5.96 -1.06 4.99
C LYS A 206 4.54 -1.48 4.59
N ASP A 207 4.26 -1.54 3.30
CA ASP A 207 2.93 -1.97 2.83
C ASP A 207 2.71 -3.47 3.04
N SER A 208 1.47 -3.87 3.33
CA SER A 208 1.12 -5.30 3.46
C SER A 208 0.85 -5.98 2.10
N SER A 209 0.78 -5.23 1.01
CA SER A 209 0.50 -5.70 -0.35
C SER A 209 1.55 -6.69 -0.88
N PHE A 210 1.30 -7.23 -2.07
CA PHE A 210 2.32 -7.88 -2.90
C PHE A 210 3.21 -6.82 -3.55
N LEU A 211 2.60 -5.91 -4.28
CA LEU A 211 3.21 -4.71 -4.85
C LEU A 211 2.30 -3.51 -4.63
N THR A 212 2.92 -2.33 -4.61
CA THR A 212 2.21 -1.05 -4.64
C THR A 212 2.64 -0.28 -5.89
N TYR A 213 1.67 0.21 -6.65
CA TYR A 213 1.88 1.07 -7.82
C TYR A 213 1.39 2.47 -7.49
N LEU A 214 2.32 3.41 -7.39
CA LEU A 214 2.05 4.77 -6.93
C LEU A 214 2.22 5.77 -8.07
N LEU A 215 1.14 6.46 -8.41
CA LEU A 215 1.20 7.69 -9.21
C LEU A 215 1.42 8.88 -8.28
N GLN A 216 2.54 9.60 -8.51
CA GLN A 216 2.81 10.89 -7.89
C GLN A 216 2.17 12.00 -8.73
N GLY A 217 0.90 12.33 -8.47
CA GLY A 217 0.11 13.21 -9.34
C GLY A 217 0.46 14.70 -9.29
N THR A 218 1.42 15.10 -8.45
CA THR A 218 1.85 16.50 -8.29
C THR A 218 3.35 16.55 -8.04
N GLY A 219 3.99 17.70 -8.30
CA GLY A 219 5.46 17.87 -8.27
C GLY A 219 6.16 17.82 -6.90
N HIS A 220 5.53 17.26 -5.87
CA HIS A 220 6.05 17.27 -4.50
C HIS A 220 7.04 16.13 -4.23
N SER A 221 8.24 16.46 -3.73
CA SER A 221 9.30 15.49 -3.38
C SER A 221 9.16 14.90 -1.97
N SER A 222 7.92 14.79 -1.47
CA SER A 222 7.59 14.37 -0.11
C SER A 222 7.78 12.88 0.18
N LEU A 223 7.82 12.01 -0.85
CA LEU A 223 8.02 10.58 -0.66
C LEU A 223 9.49 10.28 -0.38
N GLU A 224 9.75 9.51 0.66
CA GLU A 224 11.10 9.09 1.05
C GLU A 224 11.12 7.58 1.33
N ALA A 225 12.13 6.87 0.81
CA ALA A 225 12.39 5.46 1.07
C ALA A 225 13.65 5.32 1.92
N GLN A 226 13.64 4.44 2.93
CA GLN A 226 14.75 4.26 3.85
C GLN A 226 15.68 3.15 3.36
N ASN A 227 16.95 3.44 3.17
CA ASN A 227 17.94 2.41 2.83
C ASN A 227 18.37 1.59 4.05
N LYS A 228 19.20 0.56 3.84
CA LYS A 228 19.60 -0.38 4.90
C LYS A 228 20.46 0.25 6.00
N SER A 229 21.10 1.41 5.75
CA SER A 229 21.78 2.20 6.78
C SER A 229 20.84 3.10 7.59
N GLY A 230 19.54 3.09 7.33
CA GLY A 230 18.55 3.94 7.99
C GLY A 230 18.43 5.35 7.40
N THR A 231 19.12 5.62 6.28
CA THR A 231 19.12 6.92 5.60
C THR A 231 17.88 7.04 4.71
N TRP A 232 17.17 8.16 4.82
CA TRP A 232 16.01 8.48 3.98
C TRP A 232 16.47 9.03 2.63
N ILE A 233 16.09 8.35 1.56
CA ILE A 233 16.36 8.70 0.16
C ILE A 233 15.09 9.30 -0.44
N SER A 234 15.20 10.49 -1.03
CA SER A 234 14.07 11.17 -1.65
C SER A 234 13.64 10.46 -2.94
N VAL A 235 12.33 10.43 -3.17
CA VAL A 235 11.68 9.83 -4.34
C VAL A 235 10.89 10.93 -5.08
N PRO A 236 11.58 11.86 -5.77
CA PRO A 236 10.92 12.98 -6.44
C PRO A 236 10.08 12.51 -7.65
N PRO A 237 8.94 13.13 -7.95
CA PRO A 237 8.13 12.76 -9.11
C PRO A 237 8.92 12.83 -10.42
N ILE A 238 8.89 11.77 -11.22
CA ILE A 238 9.44 11.74 -12.58
C ILE A 238 8.28 11.66 -13.59
N PRO A 239 8.21 12.55 -14.60
CA PRO A 239 7.18 12.49 -15.63
C PRO A 239 7.12 11.11 -16.31
N ASN A 240 5.90 10.68 -16.63
CA ASN A 240 5.63 9.40 -17.27
C ASN A 240 6.17 8.16 -16.51
N THR A 241 6.17 8.21 -15.18
CA THR A 241 6.52 7.06 -14.32
C THR A 241 5.43 6.72 -13.33
N LEU A 242 5.44 5.48 -12.86
CA LEU A 242 4.90 5.09 -11.56
C LEU A 242 6.07 4.78 -10.63
N VAL A 243 5.92 5.03 -9.33
CA VAL A 243 6.79 4.42 -8.33
C VAL A 243 6.21 3.05 -8.00
N VAL A 244 7.01 2.00 -8.05
CA VAL A 244 6.63 0.65 -7.65
C VAL A 244 7.44 0.25 -6.43
N ASN A 245 6.77 -0.23 -5.39
CA ASN A 245 7.44 -0.77 -4.21
C ASN A 245 6.92 -2.13 -3.80
N ILE A 246 7.81 -2.88 -3.14
CA ILE A 246 7.55 -4.22 -2.66
C ILE A 246 6.78 -4.12 -1.36
N GLY A 247 5.71 -4.91 -1.25
CA GLY A 247 4.99 -5.10 -0.01
C GLY A 247 5.40 -6.40 0.71
N ARG A 248 4.99 -6.51 1.97
CA ARG A 248 5.40 -7.61 2.85
C ARG A 248 4.94 -8.99 2.34
N SER A 249 3.87 -9.06 1.53
CA SER A 249 3.42 -10.34 0.96
C SER A 249 4.47 -10.93 0.02
N LEU A 250 5.08 -10.13 -0.86
CA LEU A 250 6.14 -10.59 -1.75
C LEU A 250 7.44 -10.88 -0.98
N GLU A 251 7.75 -10.10 0.05
CA GLU A 251 8.89 -10.36 0.94
C GLU A 251 8.78 -11.75 1.60
N THR A 252 7.61 -12.10 2.11
CA THR A 252 7.35 -13.42 2.69
C THR A 252 7.42 -14.53 1.63
N LEU A 253 6.77 -14.36 0.48
CA LEU A 253 6.80 -15.36 -0.59
C LEU A 253 8.24 -15.65 -1.08
N THR A 254 9.09 -14.62 -1.08
CA THR A 254 10.48 -14.71 -1.52
C THR A 254 11.47 -14.98 -0.39
N GLN A 255 10.99 -15.33 0.82
CA GLN A 255 11.83 -15.68 1.96
C GLN A 255 12.87 -14.59 2.30
N GLY A 256 12.50 -13.32 2.09
CA GLY A 256 13.34 -12.15 2.33
C GLY A 256 14.34 -11.81 1.22
N VAL A 257 14.31 -12.47 0.05
CA VAL A 257 15.15 -12.09 -1.10
C VAL A 257 14.72 -10.72 -1.64
N CYS A 258 13.42 -10.46 -1.74
CA CYS A 258 12.85 -9.17 -2.14
C CYS A 258 12.29 -8.47 -0.90
N VAL A 259 12.96 -7.44 -0.38
CA VAL A 259 12.58 -6.84 0.91
C VAL A 259 11.59 -5.68 0.71
N ALA A 260 10.53 -5.63 1.52
CA ALA A 260 9.65 -4.48 1.57
C ALA A 260 10.36 -3.32 2.27
N THR A 261 10.62 -2.26 1.53
CA THR A 261 11.40 -1.13 2.02
C THR A 261 10.54 -0.16 2.81
N THR A 262 11.04 0.24 3.98
CA THR A 262 10.37 1.23 4.82
C THR A 262 10.31 2.56 4.08
N HIS A 263 9.14 3.18 4.04
CA HIS A 263 8.94 4.46 3.38
C HIS A 263 8.02 5.37 4.20
N ARG A 264 8.00 6.67 3.88
CA ARG A 264 7.16 7.68 4.55
C ARG A 264 6.80 8.83 3.60
N VAL A 265 5.85 9.66 4.04
CA VAL A 265 5.55 10.94 3.39
C VAL A 265 5.87 12.09 4.35
N ASN A 266 6.77 12.97 3.92
CA ASN A 266 7.29 14.09 4.68
C ASN A 266 6.76 15.42 4.14
N LEU A 267 6.04 16.17 4.97
CA LEU A 267 5.37 17.42 4.59
C LEU A 267 6.14 18.69 4.99
N LYS A 268 7.46 18.59 5.21
CA LYS A 268 8.28 19.78 5.46
C LYS A 268 8.04 20.85 4.38
N PRO A 269 8.01 22.15 4.73
CA PRO A 269 7.75 23.23 3.77
C PRO A 269 8.61 23.18 2.50
N ALA A 270 9.87 22.76 2.61
CA ALA A 270 10.76 22.59 1.46
C ALA A 270 10.26 21.57 0.41
N GLN A 271 9.42 20.61 0.80
CA GLN A 271 8.84 19.62 -0.11
C GLN A 271 7.64 20.15 -0.91
N TYR A 272 7.17 21.35 -0.58
CA TYR A 272 6.03 22.04 -1.21
C TYR A 272 6.49 23.19 -2.13
N LEU A 273 7.79 23.26 -2.42
CA LEU A 273 8.38 24.23 -3.32
C LEU A 273 8.84 23.53 -4.60
N GLY A 274 8.47 24.09 -5.75
CA GLY A 274 8.99 23.68 -7.06
C GLY A 274 10.45 24.10 -7.26
N ALA A 275 11.02 23.74 -8.41
CA ALA A 275 12.42 24.04 -8.75
C ALA A 275 12.75 25.55 -8.76
N ASP A 276 11.75 26.39 -8.96
CA ASP A 276 11.78 27.85 -8.98
C ASP A 276 11.35 28.50 -7.65
N ASN A 277 11.20 27.70 -6.59
CA ASN A 277 10.61 28.09 -5.30
C ASN A 277 9.14 28.55 -5.38
N ILE A 278 8.40 28.18 -6.43
CA ILE A 278 6.95 28.42 -6.48
C ILE A 278 6.23 27.37 -5.62
N PRO A 279 5.28 27.78 -4.74
CA PRO A 279 4.47 26.85 -3.99
C PRO A 279 3.65 25.93 -4.90
N LEU A 280 3.70 24.62 -4.63
CA LEU A 280 3.04 23.58 -5.43
C LEU A 280 1.57 23.34 -5.03
N GLY A 281 1.11 23.94 -3.94
CA GLY A 281 -0.25 23.78 -3.42
C GLY A 281 -0.49 22.42 -2.75
N LYS A 282 -1.62 21.78 -3.05
CA LYS A 282 -2.01 20.49 -2.46
C LYS A 282 -1.28 19.34 -3.15
N ARG A 283 -0.73 18.40 -2.39
CA ARG A 283 -0.13 17.17 -2.95
C ARG A 283 -1.20 16.10 -3.15
N LEU A 284 -1.22 15.49 -4.33
CA LEU A 284 -2.05 14.32 -4.63
C LEU A 284 -1.18 13.07 -4.84
N SER A 285 -1.67 11.91 -4.39
CA SER A 285 -1.01 10.62 -4.54
C SER A 285 -2.02 9.51 -4.71
N PHE A 286 -1.75 8.56 -5.60
CA PHE A 286 -2.69 7.49 -5.96
C PHE A 286 -1.96 6.15 -5.82
N ALA A 287 -2.14 5.49 -4.68
CA ALA A 287 -1.48 4.22 -4.37
C ALA A 287 -2.43 3.06 -4.68
N PHE A 288 -2.10 2.29 -5.71
CA PHE A 288 -2.80 1.04 -6.03
C PHE A 288 -2.07 -0.13 -5.37
N PHE A 289 -2.74 -0.79 -4.43
CA PHE A 289 -2.23 -1.94 -3.69
C PHE A 289 -2.73 -3.23 -4.34
N GLN A 290 -1.81 -3.98 -4.94
CA GLN A 290 -2.07 -5.33 -5.39
C GLN A 290 -1.96 -6.26 -4.18
N MET A 291 -3.10 -6.71 -3.63
CA MET A 291 -3.11 -7.57 -2.46
C MET A 291 -3.10 -9.06 -2.85
N VAL A 292 -2.71 -9.91 -1.92
CA VAL A 292 -3.06 -11.34 -2.01
C VAL A 292 -4.56 -11.50 -1.82
N ALA A 293 -5.14 -12.52 -2.45
CA ALA A 293 -6.56 -12.84 -2.30
C ALA A 293 -6.93 -13.16 -0.85
N LEU A 294 -8.18 -12.89 -0.46
CA LEU A 294 -8.61 -12.96 0.94
C LEU A 294 -8.65 -14.39 1.50
N ASP A 295 -8.79 -15.40 0.65
CA ASP A 295 -8.82 -16.81 1.03
C ASP A 295 -7.43 -17.46 1.16
N VAL A 296 -6.36 -16.73 0.81
CA VAL A 296 -4.97 -17.23 0.87
C VAL A 296 -4.60 -17.62 2.29
N THR A 297 -4.09 -18.84 2.47
CA THR A 297 -3.66 -19.35 3.78
C THR A 297 -2.13 -19.32 3.94
N PRO A 298 -1.59 -19.52 5.16
CA PRO A 298 -0.15 -19.64 5.36
C PRO A 298 0.52 -20.75 4.53
N GLU A 299 -0.20 -21.83 4.20
CA GLU A 299 0.28 -22.90 3.34
C GLU A 299 0.48 -22.44 1.89
N ASP A 300 -0.41 -21.57 1.40
CA ASP A 300 -0.34 -21.00 0.06
C ASP A 300 0.87 -20.05 -0.09
N MET A 301 1.27 -19.38 1.00
CA MET A 301 2.36 -18.40 1.07
C MET A 301 3.77 -19.00 1.01
N ARG A 302 3.96 -20.07 0.23
CA ARG A 302 5.23 -20.77 0.03
C ARG A 302 5.60 -20.84 -1.43
N VAL A 303 6.74 -20.28 -1.79
CA VAL A 303 7.33 -20.37 -3.13
C VAL A 303 8.73 -20.95 -3.03
N ALA A 304 9.01 -21.96 -3.84
CA ALA A 304 10.34 -22.55 -3.95
C ALA A 304 11.22 -21.61 -4.80
N LEU A 305 12.33 -21.17 -4.21
CA LEU A 305 13.32 -20.35 -4.89
C LEU A 305 14.57 -21.19 -5.21
N PRO A 306 15.18 -21.02 -6.40
CA PRO A 306 16.46 -21.63 -6.73
C PRO A 306 17.57 -21.22 -5.75
N PRO A 307 18.56 -22.09 -5.46
CA PRO A 307 19.63 -21.79 -4.51
C PRO A 307 20.41 -20.50 -4.81
N HIS A 308 20.65 -20.19 -6.09
CA HIS A 308 21.36 -18.98 -6.48
C HIS A 308 20.54 -17.70 -6.27
N ILE A 309 19.21 -17.79 -6.29
CA ILE A 309 18.30 -16.67 -5.98
C ILE A 309 18.19 -16.49 -4.48
N LEU A 310 18.08 -17.58 -3.71
CA LEU A 310 18.13 -17.53 -2.25
C LEU A 310 19.45 -16.94 -1.74
N ALA A 311 20.57 -17.21 -2.43
CA ALA A 311 21.87 -16.64 -2.10
C ALA A 311 21.96 -15.12 -2.28
N LEU A 312 21.01 -14.50 -3.00
CA LEU A 312 20.89 -13.04 -3.10
C LEU A 312 20.33 -12.40 -1.84
N ARG A 313 19.75 -13.19 -0.93
CA ARG A 313 19.22 -12.68 0.34
C ARG A 313 20.35 -12.03 1.14
N ASP A 314 20.08 -10.82 1.59
CA ASP A 314 20.99 -10.11 2.48
C ASP A 314 20.97 -10.76 3.88
N SER A 315 22.10 -11.35 4.29
CA SER A 315 22.23 -11.97 5.61
C SER A 315 22.15 -10.98 6.76
N ASP A 316 22.45 -9.70 6.50
CA ASP A 316 22.49 -8.65 7.51
C ASP A 316 21.11 -8.04 7.75
N VAL A 317 20.16 -8.27 6.83
CA VAL A 317 18.76 -7.84 6.98
C VAL A 317 17.95 -8.94 7.64
N LYS A 318 17.60 -8.73 8.91
CA LYS A 318 16.56 -9.53 9.57
C LYS A 318 15.20 -9.09 9.04
N SER A 319 14.67 -9.85 8.08
CA SER A 319 13.27 -9.70 7.66
C SER A 319 12.34 -9.98 8.84
N ASP A 320 11.49 -9.00 9.15
CA ASP A 320 10.40 -9.13 10.11
C ASP A 320 9.08 -9.52 9.40
N ALA A 321 9.10 -9.74 8.08
CA ALA A 321 7.91 -10.05 7.30
C ALA A 321 7.31 -11.40 7.68
N GLU A 322 8.12 -12.46 7.84
CA GLU A 322 7.60 -13.76 8.29
C GLU A 322 6.97 -13.68 9.69
N THR A 323 7.60 -12.98 10.63
CA THR A 323 7.00 -12.78 11.97
C THR A 323 5.69 -12.00 11.86
N PHE A 324 5.67 -10.93 11.08
CA PHE A 324 4.44 -10.19 10.80
C PHE A 324 3.36 -11.09 10.19
N PHE A 325 3.70 -11.94 9.21
CA PHE A 325 2.72 -12.87 8.62
C PHE A 325 2.29 -13.96 9.61
N ILE A 326 3.17 -14.51 10.43
CA ILE A 326 2.80 -15.52 11.45
C ILE A 326 1.88 -14.91 12.51
N ASP A 327 2.19 -13.69 12.95
CA ASP A 327 1.40 -12.98 13.96
C ASP A 327 0.06 -12.48 13.40
N LEU A 328 0.03 -12.12 12.12
CA LEU A 328 -1.16 -11.62 11.42
C LEU A 328 -2.04 -12.78 10.92
N PHE A 329 -1.47 -13.84 10.35
CA PHE A 329 -2.18 -14.95 9.70
C PHE A 329 -2.09 -16.25 10.49
N LYS A 330 -3.16 -16.54 11.26
CA LYS A 330 -3.42 -17.88 11.81
C LYS A 330 -4.43 -18.68 10.96
N GLY A 331 -4.94 -18.05 9.91
CA GLY A 331 -5.99 -18.52 9.01
C GLY A 331 -5.93 -17.74 7.70
N PRO A 332 -7.03 -17.67 6.93
CA PRO A 332 -7.09 -16.93 5.67
C PRO A 332 -6.68 -15.47 5.80
N ALA A 333 -6.09 -14.93 4.74
CA ALA A 333 -5.56 -13.57 4.71
C ALA A 333 -6.59 -12.50 5.07
N GLY A 334 -7.82 -12.70 4.61
CA GLY A 334 -8.95 -11.82 4.85
C GLY A 334 -9.31 -11.69 6.32
N GLU A 335 -9.15 -12.73 7.14
CA GLU A 335 -9.46 -12.64 8.58
C GLU A 335 -8.57 -11.61 9.27
N ALA A 336 -7.29 -11.64 8.94
CA ALA A 336 -6.30 -10.76 9.51
C ALA A 336 -6.45 -9.32 8.99
N LEU A 337 -6.71 -9.17 7.69
CA LEU A 337 -7.03 -7.89 7.06
C LEU A 337 -8.28 -7.27 7.70
N LEU A 338 -9.36 -8.03 7.86
CA LEU A 338 -10.61 -7.56 8.48
C LEU A 338 -10.37 -7.17 9.93
N THR A 339 -9.58 -7.95 10.66
CA THR A 339 -9.17 -7.63 12.04
C THR A 339 -8.41 -6.31 12.10
N ASN A 340 -7.44 -6.11 11.21
CA ASN A 340 -6.68 -4.87 11.15
C ASN A 340 -7.58 -3.67 10.80
N CYS A 341 -8.50 -3.82 9.85
CA CYS A 341 -9.47 -2.79 9.50
C CYS A 341 -10.40 -2.42 10.68
N ILE A 342 -10.97 -3.40 11.36
CA ILE A 342 -11.87 -3.19 12.51
C ILE A 342 -11.14 -2.51 13.67
N THR A 343 -9.90 -2.90 13.95
CA THR A 343 -9.11 -2.36 15.08
C THR A 343 -8.52 -0.99 14.77
N SER A 344 -8.15 -0.73 13.51
CA SER A 344 -7.68 0.59 13.06
C SER A 344 -8.81 1.60 12.96
N TYR A 345 -10.05 1.15 12.70
CA TYR A 345 -11.24 1.99 12.64
C TYR A 345 -12.36 1.45 13.54
N PRO A 346 -12.26 1.65 14.86
CA PRO A 346 -13.20 1.08 15.82
C PRO A 346 -14.66 1.51 15.61
N GLU A 347 -14.91 2.67 15.00
CA GLU A 347 -16.25 3.15 14.67
C GLU A 347 -16.92 2.28 13.60
N MET A 348 -16.18 1.92 12.55
CA MET A 348 -16.63 0.94 11.55
C MET A 348 -16.87 -0.43 12.19
N GLY A 349 -15.96 -0.85 13.07
CA GLY A 349 -16.12 -2.08 13.85
C GLY A 349 -17.41 -2.10 14.65
N ARG A 350 -17.72 -1.01 15.37
CA ARG A 350 -18.97 -0.89 16.15
C ARG A 350 -20.22 -0.91 15.29
N ARG A 351 -20.18 -0.25 14.12
CA ARG A 351 -21.34 -0.10 13.24
C ARG A 351 -21.64 -1.37 12.46
N TRP A 352 -20.63 -1.99 11.86
CA TRP A 352 -20.80 -3.05 10.86
C TRP A 352 -20.36 -4.44 11.33
N TYR A 353 -19.48 -4.53 12.33
CA TYR A 353 -18.91 -5.78 12.83
C TYR A 353 -18.91 -5.85 14.38
N PRO A 354 -20.02 -5.52 15.07
CA PRO A 354 -20.01 -5.31 16.53
C PRO A 354 -19.59 -6.55 17.33
N GLU A 355 -20.03 -7.73 16.90
CA GLU A 355 -19.68 -9.01 17.55
C GLU A 355 -18.19 -9.32 17.43
N MET A 356 -17.61 -9.09 16.24
CA MET A 356 -16.20 -9.31 15.97
C MET A 356 -15.33 -8.33 16.77
N LEU A 357 -15.73 -7.05 16.82
CA LEU A 357 -15.05 -6.05 17.63
C LEU A 357 -15.09 -6.41 19.13
N ALA A 358 -16.25 -6.84 19.65
CA ALA A 358 -16.37 -7.26 21.05
C ALA A 358 -15.42 -8.43 21.38
N LYS A 359 -15.38 -9.45 20.52
CA LYS A 359 -14.48 -10.59 20.66
C LYS A 359 -13.00 -10.16 20.66
N MET A 360 -12.62 -9.21 19.80
CA MET A 360 -11.25 -8.69 19.74
C MET A 360 -10.86 -7.92 21.00
N LEU A 361 -11.75 -7.06 21.50
CA LEU A 361 -11.52 -6.30 22.72
C LEU A 361 -11.37 -7.22 23.94
N GLU A 362 -12.18 -8.28 24.02
CA GLU A 362 -12.03 -9.32 25.05
C GLU A 362 -10.69 -10.06 24.95
N GLN A 363 -10.24 -10.41 23.74
CA GLN A 363 -8.95 -11.07 23.53
C GLN A 363 -7.78 -10.18 23.90
N GLN A 364 -7.83 -8.89 23.56
CA GLN A 364 -6.82 -7.91 23.96
C GLN A 364 -6.78 -7.71 25.49
N HIS A 365 -7.95 -7.69 26.13
CA HIS A 365 -8.05 -7.59 27.59
C HIS A 365 -7.47 -8.83 28.27
N LYS A 366 -7.81 -10.04 27.80
CA LYS A 366 -7.23 -11.31 28.29
C LYS A 366 -5.72 -11.38 28.07
N GLY A 367 -5.23 -10.91 26.92
CA GLY A 367 -3.80 -10.81 26.62
C GLY A 367 -3.05 -9.91 27.61
N LYS A 368 -3.57 -8.70 27.87
CA LYS A 368 -3.01 -7.78 28.87
C LYS A 368 -3.00 -8.39 30.28
N LEU A 369 -4.09 -9.03 30.70
CA LEU A 369 -4.15 -9.71 32.01
C LEU A 369 -3.12 -10.84 32.14
N LEU A 370 -2.87 -11.60 31.06
CA LEU A 370 -1.85 -12.65 31.03
C LEU A 370 -0.42 -12.09 31.09
N ASP A 371 -0.17 -10.96 30.42
CA ASP A 371 1.13 -10.29 30.45
C ASP A 371 1.38 -9.64 31.83
N ASP A 372 0.37 -9.01 32.42
CA ASP A 372 0.42 -8.46 33.78
C ASP A 372 0.65 -9.56 34.83
N ALA A 373 0.01 -10.73 34.67
CA ALA A 373 0.22 -11.88 35.55
C ALA A 373 1.63 -12.49 35.40
N LYS A 374 2.19 -12.54 34.19
CA LYS A 374 3.59 -12.96 33.95
C LYS A 374 4.61 -11.98 34.53
N LEU A 375 4.32 -10.68 34.47
CA LEU A 375 5.14 -9.63 35.08
C LEU A 375 5.08 -9.68 36.61
N ALA A 376 3.89 -9.90 37.18
CA ALA A 376 3.70 -10.09 38.62
C ALA A 376 4.39 -11.36 39.14
N GLY A 377 4.35 -12.46 38.38
CA GLY A 377 5.01 -13.72 38.73
C GLY A 377 6.54 -13.67 38.69
N LYS A 378 7.14 -12.78 37.89
CA LYS A 378 8.60 -12.55 37.89
C LYS A 378 9.08 -11.68 39.05
N SER A 379 8.17 -10.95 39.72
CA SER A 379 8.53 -10.06 40.83
C SER A 379 8.51 -10.75 42.21
N GLN A 380 8.15 -12.04 42.29
CA GLN A 380 8.15 -12.83 43.53
C GLN A 380 9.34 -13.81 43.65
N THR A 381 10.30 -13.74 42.73
CA THR A 381 11.59 -14.44 42.84
C THR A 381 12.73 -13.44 42.76
N VAL A 382 12.93 -12.67 43.84
CA VAL A 382 14.21 -12.05 44.21
C VAL A 382 14.39 -12.23 45.71
#